data_AF-C7N8Y3-F1
#
_entry.id   AF-C7N8Y3-F1
#
_cell.length_a   1.000
_cell.length_b   1.000
_cell.length_c   1.000
_cell.angle_alpha   90.00
_cell.angle_beta   90.00
_cell.angle_gamma   90.00
#
_symmetry.space_group_name_H-M   'P 1'
#
loop_
_entity.id
_entity.type
_entity.pdbx_description
1 polymer ?
#
loop_
_entity_poly.entity_id
_entity_poly.type
_entity_poly.pdbx_seq_one_letter_code
_entity_poly.pdbx_strand_id
1 'polypeptide(L)'
;MAKKKAEDIKLTLTDEEREGLDNEGIKRVLTNKAVLEAAKRYEFSKEEKEEFDYFFNNERHKFFIAKLIENKISVNENDVTKVYTDNKPNFDAQNIPFSQAREIIQRDLLNQQVATLEAEELNKLVEEMGDAVSITKEELLFSKGDAEVLKTLIVGKVIERKMNDEKFEEQEQNQKDLEIIKDNVYINYYLDLEVRKNVKVTQEEIAQIYENEKAKLGNVTPNSAYQQIANGLLNNKAIEERNNLINKISEEYKVDEVAKEYTENEEN
;
A
#
# COMPACT_ATOMS: atom_id res chain seq x y z
N MET A 1 -8.59 -13.78 -29.09
CA MET A 1 -8.98 -14.91 -28.21
C MET A 1 -10.04 -14.41 -27.26
N ALA A 2 -11.15 -15.14 -27.05
CA ALA A 2 -12.16 -14.73 -26.07
C ALA A 2 -11.55 -14.84 -24.66
N LYS A 3 -11.68 -13.79 -23.82
CA LYS A 3 -11.30 -13.85 -22.41
C LYS A 3 -12.16 -14.95 -21.75
N LYS A 4 -11.54 -15.91 -21.05
CA LYS A 4 -12.25 -16.94 -20.26
C LYS A 4 -13.16 -16.26 -19.24
N LYS A 5 -14.28 -16.86 -18.82
CA LYS A 5 -15.07 -16.31 -17.71
C LYS A 5 -14.28 -16.44 -16.39
N ALA A 6 -14.63 -15.66 -15.37
CA ALA A 6 -13.99 -15.73 -14.05
C ALA A 6 -14.12 -17.15 -13.46
N GLU A 7 -15.32 -17.71 -13.53
CA GLU A 7 -15.66 -19.08 -13.11
C GLU A 7 -14.85 -20.19 -13.81
N ASP A 8 -14.26 -19.90 -14.97
CA ASP A 8 -13.45 -20.85 -15.75
C ASP A 8 -11.94 -20.79 -15.39
N ILE A 9 -11.52 -19.83 -14.54
CA ILE A 9 -10.16 -19.81 -14.01
C ILE A 9 -10.09 -20.71 -12.78
N LYS A 10 -9.24 -21.72 -12.83
CA LYS A 10 -8.86 -22.46 -11.63
C LYS A 10 -7.76 -21.70 -10.89
N LEU A 11 -8.10 -21.13 -9.73
CA LEU A 11 -7.11 -20.57 -8.81
C LEU A 11 -6.27 -21.70 -8.21
N THR A 12 -4.96 -21.47 -8.07
CA THR A 12 -4.03 -22.44 -7.49
C THR A 12 -3.00 -21.75 -6.60
N LEU A 13 -2.59 -22.44 -5.55
CA LEU A 13 -1.46 -22.06 -4.69
C LEU A 13 -0.27 -22.99 -4.94
N THR A 14 0.94 -22.43 -4.95
CA THR A 14 2.18 -23.23 -4.89
C THR A 14 2.38 -23.82 -3.49
N ASP A 15 3.39 -24.67 -3.31
CA ASP A 15 3.75 -25.16 -1.96
C ASP A 15 4.29 -24.00 -1.09
N GLU A 16 5.15 -23.15 -1.65
CA GLU A 16 5.69 -21.96 -0.97
C GLU A 16 4.59 -20.99 -0.52
N GLU A 17 3.55 -20.78 -1.35
CA GLU A 17 2.42 -19.91 -1.01
C GLU A 17 1.52 -20.46 0.11
N ARG A 18 1.64 -21.75 0.44
CA ARG A 18 0.86 -22.41 1.50
C ARG A 18 1.64 -22.59 2.78
N GLU A 19 2.97 -22.48 2.73
CA GLU A 19 3.83 -22.80 3.86
C GLU A 19 3.47 -21.98 5.10
N GLY A 20 3.15 -22.67 6.20
CA GLY A 20 2.80 -22.05 7.49
C GLY A 20 1.45 -21.34 7.53
N LEU A 21 0.60 -21.48 6.50
CA LEU A 21 -0.74 -20.91 6.50
C LEU A 21 -1.76 -21.87 7.11
N ASP A 22 -2.68 -21.32 7.90
CA ASP A 22 -3.90 -22.00 8.28
C ASP A 22 -4.99 -21.85 7.20
N ASN A 23 -6.15 -22.45 7.44
CA ASN A 23 -7.28 -22.41 6.49
C ASN A 23 -7.71 -20.98 6.14
N GLU A 24 -7.64 -20.06 7.11
CA GLU A 24 -7.96 -18.64 6.88
C GLU A 24 -6.87 -17.95 6.05
N GLY A 25 -5.60 -18.26 6.30
CA GLY A 25 -4.45 -17.83 5.52
C GLY A 25 -4.56 -18.28 4.05
N ILE A 26 -4.88 -19.55 3.82
CA ILE A 26 -5.12 -20.11 2.47
C ILE A 26 -6.23 -19.34 1.76
N LYS A 27 -7.38 -19.15 2.43
CA LYS A 27 -8.52 -18.39 1.88
C LYS A 27 -8.13 -16.94 1.55
N ARG A 28 -7.33 -16.30 2.40
CA ARG A 28 -6.85 -14.92 2.17
C ARG A 28 -5.94 -14.83 0.95
N VAL A 29 -4.99 -15.77 0.77
CA VAL A 29 -4.11 -15.78 -0.41
C VAL A 29 -4.92 -16.03 -1.69
N LEU A 30 -5.85 -16.98 -1.67
CA LEU A 30 -6.74 -17.23 -2.80
C LEU A 30 -7.62 -16.02 -3.14
N THR A 31 -8.13 -15.32 -2.12
CA THR A 31 -8.88 -14.07 -2.30
C THR A 31 -8.03 -13.01 -3.00
N ASN A 32 -6.78 -12.81 -2.55
CA ASN A 32 -5.87 -11.86 -3.19
C ASN A 32 -5.57 -12.23 -4.65
N LYS A 33 -5.39 -13.53 -4.95
CA LYS A 33 -5.23 -14.01 -6.33
C LYS A 33 -6.49 -13.77 -7.19
N ALA A 34 -7.68 -13.98 -6.63
CA ALA A 34 -8.94 -13.69 -7.32
C ALA A 34 -9.05 -12.20 -7.69
N VAL A 35 -8.73 -11.32 -6.72
CA VAL A 35 -8.73 -9.87 -6.96
C VAL A 35 -7.67 -9.47 -7.98
N LEU A 36 -6.47 -10.05 -7.91
CA LEU A 36 -5.42 -9.81 -8.89
C LEU A 36 -5.84 -10.22 -10.31
N GLU A 37 -6.46 -11.39 -10.46
CA GLU A 37 -6.98 -11.83 -11.76
C GLU A 37 -8.07 -10.89 -12.28
N ALA A 38 -9.01 -10.47 -11.42
CA ALA A 38 -10.00 -9.47 -11.77
C ALA A 38 -9.35 -8.14 -12.21
N ALA A 39 -8.36 -7.65 -11.45
CA ALA A 39 -7.62 -6.43 -11.75
C ALA A 39 -6.85 -6.52 -13.08
N LYS A 40 -6.16 -7.63 -13.35
CA LYS A 40 -5.43 -7.87 -14.61
C LYS A 40 -6.36 -7.94 -15.84
N ARG A 41 -7.62 -8.32 -15.64
CA ARG A 41 -8.64 -8.41 -16.71
C ARG A 41 -9.35 -7.08 -16.99
N TYR A 42 -9.38 -6.19 -16.00
CA TYR A 42 -9.96 -4.87 -16.10
C TYR A 42 -9.21 -4.04 -17.16
N GLU A 43 -9.96 -3.33 -17.99
CA GLU A 43 -9.41 -2.50 -19.07
C GLU A 43 -9.33 -1.06 -18.61
N PHE A 44 -8.15 -0.65 -18.12
CA PHE A 44 -7.90 0.73 -17.73
C PHE A 44 -8.09 1.69 -18.90
N SER A 45 -8.78 2.81 -18.64
CA SER A 45 -8.72 3.99 -19.51
C SER A 45 -7.28 4.48 -19.62
N LYS A 46 -7.02 5.40 -20.56
CA LYS A 46 -5.70 6.01 -20.68
C LYS A 46 -5.29 6.71 -19.38
N GLU A 47 -6.20 7.49 -18.81
CA GLU A 47 -5.98 8.23 -17.56
C GLU A 47 -5.81 7.29 -16.37
N GLU A 48 -6.61 6.23 -16.28
CA GLU A 48 -6.46 5.20 -15.23
C GLU A 48 -5.11 4.48 -15.34
N LYS A 49 -4.64 4.26 -16.57
CA LYS A 49 -3.34 3.65 -16.82
C LYS A 49 -2.18 4.56 -16.43
N GLU A 50 -2.29 5.87 -16.70
CA GLU A 50 -1.32 6.88 -16.27
C GLU A 50 -1.24 6.94 -14.73
N GLU A 51 -2.38 6.92 -14.03
CA GLU A 51 -2.41 6.83 -12.56
C GLU A 51 -1.78 5.54 -12.04
N PHE A 52 -2.12 4.39 -12.63
CA PHE A 52 -1.53 3.10 -12.26
C PHE A 52 0.00 3.11 -12.43
N ASP A 53 0.50 3.59 -13.57
CA ASP A 53 1.93 3.63 -13.86
C ASP A 53 2.65 4.58 -12.90
N TYR A 54 2.03 5.69 -12.51
CA TYR A 54 2.54 6.56 -11.46
C TYR A 54 2.70 5.84 -10.11
N PHE A 55 1.66 5.12 -9.65
CA PHE A 55 1.74 4.36 -8.40
C PHE A 55 2.79 3.25 -8.46
N PHE A 56 2.83 2.50 -9.56
CA PHE A 56 3.80 1.43 -9.74
C PHE A 56 5.24 1.98 -9.77
N ASN A 57 5.49 3.06 -10.51
CA ASN A 57 6.81 3.66 -10.58
C ASN A 57 7.28 4.16 -9.22
N ASN A 58 6.38 4.75 -8.42
CA ASN A 58 6.73 5.20 -7.07
C ASN A 58 7.15 4.03 -6.16
N GLU A 59 6.39 2.93 -6.13
CA GLU A 59 6.75 1.75 -5.33
C GLU A 59 8.03 1.08 -5.85
N ARG A 60 8.20 1.05 -7.17
CA ARG A 60 9.42 0.56 -7.82
C ARG A 60 10.66 1.39 -7.42
N HIS A 61 10.54 2.72 -7.38
CA HIS A 61 11.63 3.60 -6.95
C HIS A 61 11.96 3.41 -5.48
N LYS A 62 10.96 3.29 -4.61
CA LYS A 62 11.16 2.99 -3.17
C LYS A 62 11.90 1.67 -2.98
N PHE A 63 11.52 0.63 -3.71
CA PHE A 63 12.20 -0.66 -3.65
C PHE A 63 13.67 -0.57 -4.03
N PHE A 64 14.00 0.19 -5.08
CA PHE A 64 15.38 0.44 -5.46
C PHE A 64 16.18 1.13 -4.34
N ILE A 65 15.64 2.20 -3.76
CA ILE A 65 16.30 2.90 -2.64
C ILE A 65 16.48 1.97 -1.45
N ALA A 66 15.46 1.18 -1.10
CA ALA A 66 15.55 0.19 -0.03
C ALA A 66 16.72 -0.79 -0.27
N LYS A 67 16.92 -1.24 -1.51
CA LYS A 67 18.06 -2.10 -1.88
C LYS A 67 19.42 -1.42 -1.75
N LEU A 68 19.53 -0.12 -2.04
CA LEU A 68 20.77 0.63 -1.84
C LEU A 68 21.16 0.78 -0.37
N ILE A 69 20.17 0.82 0.54
CA ILE A 69 20.40 1.04 1.96
C ILE A 69 20.35 -0.24 2.81
N GLU A 70 19.89 -1.37 2.26
CA GLU A 70 19.66 -2.63 2.99
C GLU A 70 20.88 -3.03 3.85
N ASN A 71 22.07 -2.96 3.28
CA ASN A 71 23.33 -3.33 3.95
C ASN A 71 23.85 -2.27 4.94
N LYS A 72 23.22 -1.09 5.01
CA LYS A 72 23.59 0.02 5.91
C LYS A 72 22.73 0.05 7.17
N ILE A 73 21.63 -0.69 7.20
CA ILE A 73 20.71 -0.74 8.35
C ILE A 73 21.35 -1.56 9.46
N SER A 74 21.45 -0.98 10.65
CA SER A 74 21.99 -1.64 11.84
C SER A 74 21.48 -0.93 13.10
N VAL A 75 20.73 -1.65 13.92
CA VAL A 75 20.28 -1.18 15.24
C VAL A 75 21.12 -1.85 16.32
N ASN A 76 21.75 -1.05 17.18
CA ASN A 76 22.59 -1.54 18.27
C ASN A 76 21.78 -1.72 19.56
N GLU A 77 22.02 -2.81 20.29
CA GLU A 77 21.42 -3.07 21.61
C GLU A 77 21.73 -1.96 22.64
N ASN A 78 22.89 -1.30 22.50
CA ASN A 78 23.26 -0.17 23.35
C ASN A 78 22.30 1.02 23.17
N ASP A 79 21.87 1.29 21.94
CA ASP A 79 20.93 2.37 21.65
C ASP A 79 19.55 2.04 22.19
N VAL A 80 19.12 0.77 22.05
CA VAL A 80 17.88 0.26 22.62
C VAL A 80 17.88 0.42 24.15
N THR A 81 18.96 0.01 24.80
CA THR A 81 19.13 0.13 26.25
C THR A 81 19.09 1.59 26.71
N LYS A 82 19.75 2.48 25.96
CA LYS A 82 19.75 3.91 26.25
C LYS A 82 18.35 4.52 26.15
N VAL A 83 17.64 4.30 25.03
CA VAL A 83 16.27 4.79 24.83
C VAL A 83 15.33 4.25 25.90
N TYR A 84 15.46 2.96 26.27
CA TYR A 84 14.68 2.39 27.36
C TYR A 84 14.95 3.08 28.69
N THR A 85 16.23 3.29 29.04
CA THR A 85 16.62 3.94 30.29
C THR A 85 16.09 5.37 30.36
N ASP A 86 16.21 6.13 29.27
CA ASP A 86 15.76 7.53 29.19
C ASP A 86 14.22 7.65 29.27
N ASN A 87 13.48 6.62 28.84
CA ASN A 87 12.02 6.61 28.79
C ASN A 87 11.37 5.65 29.80
N LYS A 88 12.14 5.08 30.73
CA LYS A 88 11.67 4.09 31.69
C LYS A 88 10.41 4.54 32.46
N PRO A 89 10.30 5.80 32.94
CA PRO A 89 9.09 6.26 33.61
C PRO A 89 7.82 6.15 32.76
N ASN A 90 7.93 6.33 31.44
CA ASN A 90 6.78 6.24 30.52
C ASN A 90 6.34 4.79 30.29
N PHE A 91 7.29 3.85 30.24
CA PHE A 91 6.98 2.42 30.14
C PHE A 91 6.40 1.89 31.46
N ASP A 92 6.98 2.30 32.59
CA ASP A 92 6.48 1.94 33.92
C ASP A 92 5.04 2.46 34.12
N ALA A 93 4.75 3.71 33.74
CA ALA A 93 3.42 4.29 33.83
C ALA A 93 2.37 3.55 32.97
N GLN A 94 2.80 2.88 31.90
CA GLN A 94 1.94 2.10 30.99
C GLN A 94 1.93 0.60 31.32
N ASN A 95 2.63 0.16 32.37
CA ASN A 95 2.84 -1.25 32.72
C ASN A 95 3.44 -2.09 31.56
N ILE A 96 4.28 -1.47 30.72
CA ILE A 96 4.93 -2.16 29.60
C ILE A 96 6.22 -2.83 30.13
N PRO A 97 6.35 -4.17 30.09
CA PRO A 97 7.55 -4.87 30.52
C PRO A 97 8.72 -4.62 29.57
N PHE A 98 9.95 -4.79 30.06
CA PHE A 98 11.16 -4.55 29.28
C PHE A 98 11.21 -5.33 27.96
N SER A 99 10.75 -6.59 27.91
CA SER A 99 10.74 -7.37 26.67
C SER A 99 9.91 -6.71 25.56
N GLN A 100 8.71 -6.22 25.91
CA GLN A 100 7.84 -5.50 24.97
C GLN A 100 8.40 -4.12 24.63
N ALA A 101 8.92 -3.38 25.63
CA ALA A 101 9.55 -2.09 25.40
C ALA A 101 10.74 -2.20 24.45
N ARG A 102 11.55 -3.26 24.60
CA ARG A 102 12.71 -3.56 23.75
C ARG A 102 12.29 -3.73 22.29
N GLU A 103 11.25 -4.52 22.02
CA GLU A 103 10.75 -4.73 20.65
C GLU A 103 10.21 -3.43 20.03
N ILE A 104 9.46 -2.65 20.80
CA ILE A 104 8.93 -1.35 20.36
C ILE A 104 10.09 -0.41 19.99
N ILE A 105 11.05 -0.23 20.91
CA ILE A 105 12.19 0.65 20.71
C ILE A 105 13.03 0.20 19.51
N GLN A 106 13.30 -1.10 19.39
CA GLN A 106 14.09 -1.64 18.30
C GLN A 106 13.44 -1.35 16.94
N ARG A 107 12.12 -1.55 16.82
CA ARG A 107 11.37 -1.23 15.61
C ARG A 107 11.38 0.27 15.32
N ASP A 108 11.19 1.10 16.33
CA ASP A 108 11.14 2.55 16.16
C ASP A 108 12.51 3.10 15.73
N LEU A 109 13.60 2.61 16.32
CA LEU A 109 14.98 2.94 15.91
C LEU A 109 15.27 2.47 14.48
N LEU A 110 14.84 1.26 14.12
CA LEU A 110 14.97 0.75 12.74
C LEU A 110 14.27 1.69 11.75
N ASN A 111 13.01 2.04 12.01
CA ASN A 111 12.23 2.92 11.13
C ASN A 111 12.86 4.31 10.99
N GLN A 112 13.38 4.88 12.08
CA GLN A 112 14.09 6.16 12.06
C GLN A 112 15.37 6.09 11.22
N GLN A 113 16.14 5.00 11.38
CA GLN A 113 17.36 4.79 10.62
C GLN A 113 17.06 4.62 9.13
N VAL A 114 16.06 3.81 8.78
CA VAL A 114 15.59 3.65 7.39
C VAL A 114 15.25 4.99 6.78
N ALA A 115 14.38 5.78 7.42
CA ALA A 115 13.97 7.09 6.91
C ALA A 115 15.17 8.06 6.75
N THR A 116 16.15 8.01 7.65
CA THR A 116 17.38 8.82 7.57
C THR A 116 18.23 8.39 6.37
N LEU A 117 18.48 7.08 6.23
CA LEU A 117 19.28 6.53 5.13
C LEU A 117 18.62 6.73 3.76
N GLU A 118 17.29 6.60 3.67
CA GLU A 118 16.52 6.90 2.46
C GLU A 118 16.71 8.36 2.05
N ALA A 119 16.56 9.29 3.00
CA ALA A 119 16.74 10.72 2.73
C ALA A 119 18.19 11.05 2.32
N GLU A 120 19.18 10.46 2.98
CA GLU A 120 20.60 10.63 2.63
C GLU A 120 20.90 10.10 1.22
N GLU A 121 20.43 8.91 0.86
CA GLU A 121 20.65 8.34 -0.47
C GLU A 121 19.93 9.15 -1.55
N LEU A 122 18.70 9.58 -1.31
CA LEU A 122 17.97 10.45 -2.24
C LEU A 122 18.68 11.78 -2.47
N ASN A 123 19.14 12.44 -1.41
CA ASN A 123 19.89 13.70 -1.53
C ASN A 123 21.17 13.49 -2.34
N LYS A 124 21.91 12.41 -2.04
CA LYS A 124 23.11 12.06 -2.79
C LYS A 124 22.82 11.85 -4.28
N LEU A 125 21.77 11.10 -4.63
CA LEU A 125 21.39 10.90 -6.04
C LEU A 125 21.05 12.21 -6.74
N VAL A 126 20.35 13.12 -6.07
CA VAL A 126 20.02 14.44 -6.62
C VAL A 126 21.28 15.30 -6.82
N GLU A 127 22.22 15.27 -5.88
CA GLU A 127 23.51 15.99 -5.98
C GLU A 127 24.40 15.42 -7.08
N GLU A 128 24.51 14.10 -7.18
CA GLU A 128 25.35 13.39 -8.15
C GLU A 128 24.87 13.57 -9.60
N MET A 129 23.55 13.74 -9.79
CA MET A 129 22.98 13.83 -11.12
C MET A 129 23.54 15.00 -11.92
N GLY A 130 23.81 16.15 -11.29
CA GLY A 130 24.46 17.33 -11.88
C GLY A 130 23.74 18.02 -13.06
N ASP A 131 22.86 17.31 -13.76
CA ASP A 131 22.14 17.71 -14.96
C ASP A 131 20.70 18.17 -14.65
N ALA A 132 20.17 19.03 -15.51
CA ALA A 132 18.78 19.45 -15.43
C ALA A 132 17.81 18.26 -15.67
N VAL A 133 16.81 18.12 -14.78
CA VAL A 133 15.66 17.24 -14.99
C VAL A 133 14.51 18.06 -15.55
N SER A 134 14.00 17.64 -16.71
CA SER A 134 12.85 18.24 -17.35
C SER A 134 11.57 17.47 -17.03
N ILE A 135 10.48 18.21 -16.83
CA ILE A 135 9.12 17.69 -16.75
C ILE A 135 8.44 17.83 -18.11
N THR A 136 7.75 16.78 -18.56
CA THR A 136 6.99 16.82 -19.82
C THR A 136 5.66 17.54 -19.66
N LYS A 137 5.01 17.88 -20.78
CA LYS A 137 3.67 18.48 -20.74
C LYS A 137 2.64 17.51 -20.19
N GLU A 138 2.76 16.23 -20.52
CA GLU A 138 1.88 15.17 -20.01
C GLU A 138 2.00 15.07 -18.48
N GLU A 139 3.21 15.06 -17.94
CA GLU A 139 3.49 15.01 -16.49
C GLU A 139 2.95 16.24 -15.75
N LEU A 140 3.06 17.42 -16.36
CA LEU A 140 2.50 18.66 -15.81
C LEU A 140 0.95 18.64 -15.78
N LEU A 141 0.32 18.06 -16.79
CA LEU A 141 -1.13 17.90 -16.83
C LEU A 141 -1.61 16.85 -15.83
N PHE A 142 -0.89 15.72 -15.74
CA PHE A 142 -1.17 14.65 -14.77
C PHE A 142 -1.12 15.16 -13.33
N SER A 143 -0.10 15.96 -12.98
CA SER A 143 0.03 16.52 -11.64
C SER A 143 -1.05 17.56 -11.32
N LYS A 144 -1.74 18.09 -12.33
CA LYS A 144 -2.69 19.21 -12.19
C LYS A 144 -2.09 20.42 -11.47
N GLY A 145 -0.76 20.57 -11.55
CA GLY A 145 -0.01 21.61 -10.84
C GLY A 145 0.26 21.33 -9.36
N ASP A 146 -0.01 20.12 -8.86
CA ASP A 146 0.34 19.72 -7.50
C ASP A 146 1.87 19.65 -7.34
N ALA A 147 2.39 20.45 -6.41
CA ALA A 147 3.82 20.59 -6.19
C ALA A 147 4.47 19.31 -5.65
N GLU A 148 3.77 18.53 -4.82
CA GLU A 148 4.29 17.30 -4.27
C GLU A 148 4.32 16.20 -5.34
N VAL A 149 3.28 16.08 -6.17
CA VAL A 149 3.28 15.15 -7.31
C VAL A 149 4.42 15.49 -8.28
N LEU A 150 4.63 16.77 -8.59
CA LEU A 150 5.74 17.20 -9.43
C LEU A 150 7.09 16.87 -8.81
N LYS A 151 7.26 17.08 -7.50
CA LYS A 151 8.49 16.73 -6.78
C LYS A 151 8.76 15.22 -6.85
N THR A 152 7.75 14.38 -6.62
CA THR A 152 7.86 12.93 -6.75
C THR A 152 8.26 12.51 -8.16
N LEU A 153 7.67 13.11 -9.20
CA LEU A 153 8.05 12.82 -10.59
C LEU A 153 9.50 13.21 -10.89
N ILE A 154 9.96 14.36 -10.42
CA ILE A 154 11.35 14.81 -10.61
C ILE A 154 12.31 13.85 -9.92
N VAL A 155 12.08 13.55 -8.64
CA VAL A 155 12.92 12.62 -7.86
C VAL A 155 12.91 11.22 -8.50
N GLY A 156 11.75 10.74 -8.95
CA GLY A 156 11.61 9.48 -9.64
C GLY A 156 12.48 9.39 -10.90
N LYS A 157 12.56 10.47 -11.70
CA LYS A 157 13.46 10.51 -12.87
C LYS A 157 14.94 10.40 -12.49
N VAL A 158 15.35 10.99 -11.37
CA VAL A 158 16.73 10.86 -10.86
C VAL A 158 17.01 9.40 -10.51
N ILE A 159 16.09 8.77 -9.80
CA ILE A 159 16.18 7.37 -9.40
C ILE A 159 16.22 6.46 -10.62
N GLU A 160 15.37 6.69 -11.62
CA GLU A 160 15.32 5.89 -12.85
C GLU A 160 16.63 5.90 -13.62
N ARG A 161 17.30 7.05 -13.71
CA ARG A 161 18.63 7.13 -14.34
C ARG A 161 19.61 6.19 -13.63
N LYS A 162 19.65 6.28 -12.30
CA LYS A 162 20.52 5.44 -11.48
C LYS A 162 20.20 3.95 -11.60
N MET A 163 18.91 3.59 -11.57
CA MET A 163 18.44 2.22 -11.77
C MET A 163 18.89 1.65 -13.12
N ASN A 164 18.82 2.46 -14.18
CA ASN A 164 19.25 2.07 -15.52
C ASN A 164 20.78 1.90 -15.60
N ASP A 165 21.55 2.81 -15.00
CA ASP A 165 23.02 2.72 -14.96
C ASP A 165 23.49 1.45 -14.25
N GLU A 166 22.79 1.05 -13.18
CA GLU A 166 23.08 -0.18 -12.42
C GLU A 166 22.44 -1.43 -13.02
N LYS A 167 21.68 -1.30 -14.12
CA LYS A 167 20.92 -2.39 -14.74
C LYS A 167 20.07 -3.14 -13.70
N PHE A 168 19.50 -2.40 -12.78
CA PHE A 168 18.85 -2.95 -11.59
C PHE A 168 17.75 -3.95 -11.93
N GLU A 169 16.95 -3.63 -12.95
CA GLU A 169 15.84 -4.47 -13.42
C GLU A 169 16.30 -5.67 -14.27
N GLU A 170 17.57 -5.75 -14.69
CA GLU A 170 18.11 -6.93 -15.40
C GLU A 170 18.49 -8.07 -14.43
N GLN A 171 18.52 -7.81 -13.12
CA GLN A 171 18.87 -8.79 -12.10
C GLN A 171 17.65 -9.69 -11.79
N GLU A 172 17.81 -11.02 -11.92
CA GLU A 172 16.69 -11.98 -11.81
C GLU A 172 15.92 -11.85 -10.49
N GLN A 173 16.61 -11.65 -9.36
CA GLN A 173 15.96 -11.51 -8.07
C GLN A 173 15.05 -10.27 -8.03
N ASN A 174 15.53 -9.14 -8.55
CA ASN A 174 14.76 -7.89 -8.56
C ASN A 174 13.55 -8.00 -9.49
N GLN A 175 13.64 -8.77 -10.58
CA GLN A 175 12.49 -8.98 -11.49
C GLN A 175 11.33 -9.66 -10.77
N LYS A 176 11.60 -10.71 -9.98
CA LYS A 176 10.58 -11.42 -9.19
C LYS A 176 9.95 -10.47 -8.15
N ASP A 177 10.79 -9.73 -7.43
CA ASP A 177 10.31 -8.79 -6.41
C ASP A 177 9.49 -7.63 -7.03
N LEU A 178 9.90 -7.11 -8.19
CA LEU A 178 9.18 -6.06 -8.92
C LEU A 178 7.85 -6.56 -9.49
N GLU A 179 7.75 -7.82 -9.89
CA GLU A 179 6.48 -8.43 -10.30
C GLU A 179 5.50 -8.50 -9.13
N ILE A 180 5.98 -8.91 -7.95
CA ILE A 180 5.16 -8.92 -6.72
C ILE A 180 4.71 -7.50 -6.36
N ILE A 181 5.61 -6.51 -6.43
CA ILE A 181 5.26 -5.09 -6.21
C ILE A 181 4.18 -4.65 -7.19
N LYS A 182 4.33 -4.98 -8.47
CA LYS A 182 3.36 -4.62 -9.52
C LYS A 182 1.99 -5.26 -9.25
N ASP A 183 1.97 -6.52 -8.85
CA ASP A 183 0.74 -7.25 -8.54
C ASP A 183 0.01 -6.64 -7.33
N ASN A 184 0.75 -6.22 -6.30
CA ASN A 184 0.19 -5.49 -5.17
C ASN A 184 -0.40 -4.12 -5.57
N VAL A 185 0.28 -3.40 -6.46
CA VAL A 185 -0.25 -2.13 -7.01
C VAL A 185 -1.50 -2.38 -7.83
N TYR A 186 -1.57 -3.46 -8.62
CA TYR A 186 -2.78 -3.85 -9.35
C TYR A 186 -3.96 -4.07 -8.42
N ILE A 187 -3.78 -4.89 -7.39
CA ILE A 187 -4.84 -5.18 -6.41
C ILE A 187 -5.36 -3.89 -5.78
N ASN A 188 -4.45 -3.07 -5.23
CA ASN A 188 -4.85 -1.87 -4.51
C ASN A 188 -5.48 -0.83 -5.43
N TYR A 189 -4.85 -0.54 -6.57
CA TYR A 189 -5.36 0.46 -7.51
C TYR A 189 -6.74 0.08 -8.07
N TYR A 190 -6.93 -1.19 -8.44
CA TYR A 190 -8.22 -1.66 -8.96
C TYR A 190 -9.33 -1.56 -7.92
N LEU A 191 -9.09 -2.02 -6.69
CA LEU A 191 -10.08 -1.92 -5.62
C LEU A 191 -10.42 -0.45 -5.32
N ASP A 192 -9.41 0.41 -5.19
CA ASP A 192 -9.61 1.83 -4.91
C ASP A 192 -10.32 2.55 -6.06
N LEU A 193 -10.04 2.18 -7.31
CA LEU A 193 -10.69 2.72 -8.50
C LEU A 193 -12.19 2.39 -8.51
N GLU A 194 -12.54 1.13 -8.32
CA GLU A 194 -13.93 0.68 -8.30
C GLU A 194 -14.71 1.31 -7.13
N VAL A 195 -14.10 1.37 -5.94
CA VAL A 195 -14.68 2.06 -4.79
C VAL A 195 -14.92 3.54 -5.09
N ARG A 196 -13.93 4.25 -5.66
CA ARG A 196 -14.05 5.67 -6.02
C ARG A 196 -15.16 5.94 -7.05
N LYS A 197 -15.45 4.99 -7.94
CA LYS A 197 -16.55 5.11 -8.92
C LYS A 197 -17.93 4.99 -8.30
N ASN A 198 -18.05 4.15 -7.28
CA ASN A 198 -19.34 3.75 -6.70
C ASN A 198 -19.70 4.56 -5.45
N VAL A 199 -18.70 5.02 -4.67
CA VAL A 199 -18.94 5.71 -3.39
C VAL A 199 -19.24 7.20 -3.61
N LYS A 200 -20.38 7.64 -3.07
CA LYS A 200 -20.79 9.05 -3.03
C LYS A 200 -21.37 9.38 -1.67
N VAL A 201 -21.03 10.58 -1.17
CA VAL A 201 -21.64 11.18 0.03
C VAL A 201 -22.43 12.39 -0.41
N THR A 202 -23.69 12.45 -0.02
CA THR A 202 -24.59 13.56 -0.35
C THR A 202 -24.62 14.60 0.78
N GLN A 203 -24.94 15.84 0.43
CA GLN A 203 -25.13 16.91 1.42
C GLN A 203 -26.30 16.61 2.36
N GLU A 204 -27.34 15.91 1.88
CA GLU A 204 -28.49 15.51 2.69
C GLU A 204 -28.09 14.54 3.81
N GLU A 205 -27.29 13.52 3.50
CA GLU A 205 -26.76 12.58 4.49
C GLU A 205 -25.92 13.28 5.56
N ILE A 206 -25.06 14.21 5.16
CA ILE A 206 -24.24 15.00 6.08
C ILE A 206 -25.12 15.85 6.99
N ALA A 207 -26.09 16.57 6.40
CA ALA A 207 -27.00 17.43 7.14
C ALA A 207 -27.87 16.64 8.13
N GLN A 208 -28.35 15.46 7.75
CA GLN A 208 -29.16 14.60 8.61
C GLN A 208 -28.37 14.13 9.84
N ILE A 209 -27.12 13.68 9.66
CA ILE A 209 -26.26 13.29 10.79
C ILE A 209 -25.93 14.50 11.66
N TYR A 210 -25.61 15.64 11.05
CA TYR A 210 -25.36 16.87 11.80
C TYR A 210 -26.56 17.24 12.68
N GLU A 211 -27.77 17.24 12.12
CA GLU A 211 -28.99 17.59 12.87
C GLU A 211 -29.28 16.61 14.01
N ASN A 212 -29.01 15.32 13.81
CA ASN A 212 -29.19 14.28 14.84
C ASN A 212 -28.12 14.34 15.95
N GLU A 213 -26.91 14.81 15.63
CA GLU A 213 -25.76 14.76 16.53
C GLU A 213 -25.34 16.12 17.08
N LYS A 214 -25.90 17.24 16.58
CA LYS A 214 -25.46 18.60 16.94
C LYS A 214 -25.47 18.90 18.43
N ALA A 215 -26.38 18.30 19.18
CA ALA A 215 -26.45 18.45 20.64
C ALA A 215 -25.22 17.85 21.36
N LYS A 216 -24.48 16.94 20.71
CA LYS A 216 -23.30 16.24 21.24
C LYS A 216 -21.98 16.88 20.76
N LEU A 217 -22.02 17.82 19.82
CA LEU A 217 -20.83 18.38 19.17
C LEU A 217 -20.06 19.41 20.01
N GLY A 218 -20.60 19.81 21.17
CA GLY A 218 -19.93 20.74 22.08
C GLY A 218 -19.51 22.05 21.39
N ASN A 219 -18.20 22.33 21.36
CA ASN A 219 -17.62 23.55 20.80
C ASN A 219 -17.17 23.43 19.33
N VAL A 220 -17.48 22.32 18.64
CA VAL A 220 -17.11 22.14 17.23
C VAL A 220 -17.94 23.08 16.35
N THR A 221 -17.29 23.83 15.45
CA THR A 221 -18.00 24.72 14.53
C THR A 221 -18.83 23.91 13.53
N PRO A 222 -19.96 24.43 13.02
CA PRO A 222 -20.75 23.72 12.02
C PRO A 222 -19.93 23.28 10.81
N ASN A 223 -19.05 24.14 10.27
CA ASN A 223 -18.23 23.78 9.12
C ASN A 223 -17.27 22.60 9.42
N SER A 224 -16.61 22.61 10.59
CA SER A 224 -15.73 21.52 11.01
C SER A 224 -16.53 20.23 11.23
N ALA A 225 -17.71 20.31 11.83
CA ALA A 225 -18.59 19.16 12.02
C ALA A 225 -19.03 18.55 10.69
N TYR A 226 -19.46 19.37 9.71
CA TYR A 226 -19.85 18.90 8.38
C TYR A 226 -18.69 18.19 7.67
N GLN A 227 -17.47 18.73 7.76
CA GLN A 227 -16.29 18.09 7.18
C GLN A 227 -15.97 16.76 7.85
N GLN A 228 -16.01 16.69 9.19
CA GLN A 228 -15.78 15.45 9.93
C GLN A 228 -16.82 14.38 9.59
N ILE A 229 -18.10 14.75 9.54
CA ILE A 229 -19.20 13.86 9.15
C ILE A 229 -19.01 13.38 7.72
N ALA A 230 -18.69 14.28 6.78
CA ALA A 230 -18.46 13.93 5.38
C ALA A 230 -17.32 12.92 5.23
N ASN A 231 -16.19 13.16 5.91
CA ASN A 231 -15.04 12.26 5.88
C ASN A 231 -15.35 10.91 6.52
N GLY A 232 -16.04 10.90 7.67
CA GLY A 232 -16.44 9.67 8.35
C GLY A 232 -17.39 8.83 7.49
N LEU A 233 -18.40 9.46 6.88
CA LEU A 233 -19.31 8.81 5.94
C LEU A 233 -18.59 8.24 4.72
N LEU A 234 -17.70 9.04 4.12
CA LEU A 234 -16.94 8.63 2.94
C LEU A 234 -16.11 7.39 3.25
N ASN A 235 -15.38 7.40 4.38
CA ASN A 235 -14.55 6.29 4.80
C ASN A 235 -15.37 5.02 5.07
N ASN A 236 -16.49 5.15 5.80
CA ASN A 236 -17.34 3.99 6.09
C ASN A 236 -17.90 3.36 4.82
N LYS A 237 -18.42 4.18 3.90
CA LYS A 237 -18.93 3.70 2.61
C LYS A 237 -17.82 3.10 1.75
N ALA A 238 -16.62 3.68 1.76
CA ALA A 238 -15.48 3.14 1.04
C ALA A 238 -15.07 1.76 1.55
N ILE A 239 -15.05 1.55 2.86
CA ILE A 239 -14.76 0.25 3.47
C ILE A 239 -15.84 -0.78 3.11
N GLU A 240 -17.12 -0.40 3.23
CA GLU A 240 -18.25 -1.28 2.89
C GLU A 240 -18.21 -1.69 1.42
N GLU A 241 -18.05 -0.73 0.51
CA GLU A 241 -17.97 -0.99 -0.94
C GLU A 241 -16.77 -1.88 -1.28
N ARG A 242 -15.61 -1.64 -0.67
CA ARG A 242 -14.41 -2.47 -0.86
C ARG A 242 -14.68 -3.92 -0.44
N ASN A 243 -15.29 -4.12 0.71
CA ASN A 243 -15.62 -5.46 1.21
C ASN A 243 -16.65 -6.16 0.32
N ASN A 244 -17.68 -5.44 -0.13
CA ASN A 244 -18.68 -5.97 -1.06
C ASN A 244 -18.04 -6.40 -2.39
N LEU A 245 -17.14 -5.59 -2.93
CA LEU A 245 -16.41 -5.89 -4.15
C LEU A 245 -15.53 -7.15 -3.98
N ILE A 246 -14.78 -7.24 -2.88
CA ILE A 246 -13.95 -8.42 -2.58
C ILE A 246 -14.83 -9.67 -2.45
N ASN A 247 -15.94 -9.60 -1.72
CA ASN A 247 -16.86 -10.72 -1.55
C ASN A 247 -17.43 -11.19 -2.90
N LYS A 248 -17.87 -10.24 -3.74
CA LYS A 248 -18.37 -10.56 -5.08
C LYS A 248 -17.31 -11.25 -5.94
N ILE A 249 -16.07 -10.76 -5.93
CA ILE A 249 -14.96 -11.40 -6.65
C ILE A 249 -14.70 -12.81 -6.09
N SER A 250 -14.69 -12.97 -4.76
CA SER A 250 -14.50 -14.27 -4.12
C SER A 250 -15.58 -15.28 -4.51
N GLU A 251 -16.84 -14.85 -4.64
CA GLU A 251 -17.94 -15.66 -5.15
C GLU A 251 -17.75 -16.04 -6.62
N GLU A 252 -17.43 -15.06 -7.49
CA GLU A 252 -17.20 -15.29 -8.93
C GLU A 252 -16.07 -16.29 -9.21
N TYR A 253 -15.02 -16.26 -8.39
CA TYR A 253 -13.87 -17.18 -8.48
C TYR A 253 -14.00 -18.41 -7.57
N LYS A 254 -15.14 -18.56 -6.88
CA LYS A 254 -15.45 -19.71 -6.01
C LYS A 254 -14.34 -20.00 -4.99
N VAL A 255 -13.79 -18.94 -4.39
CA VAL A 255 -12.64 -19.03 -3.47
C VAL A 255 -12.89 -20.02 -2.34
N ASP A 256 -14.11 -20.07 -1.80
CA ASP A 256 -14.48 -21.02 -0.74
C ASP A 256 -14.47 -22.48 -1.17
N GLU A 257 -14.83 -22.77 -2.42
CA GLU A 257 -14.77 -24.14 -2.97
C GLU A 257 -13.30 -24.53 -3.18
N VAL A 258 -12.50 -23.64 -3.78
CA VAL A 258 -11.07 -23.88 -4.02
C VAL A 258 -10.30 -24.04 -2.71
N ALA A 259 -10.60 -23.24 -1.69
CA ALA A 259 -9.93 -23.35 -0.39
C ALA A 259 -10.16 -24.71 0.27
N LYS A 260 -11.36 -25.30 0.13
CA LYS A 260 -11.66 -26.63 0.67
C LYS A 260 -10.81 -27.73 0.03
N GLU A 261 -10.49 -27.62 -1.26
CA GLU A 261 -9.58 -28.57 -1.92
C GLU A 261 -8.21 -28.62 -1.23
N TYR A 262 -7.76 -27.54 -0.60
CA TYR A 262 -6.47 -27.51 0.11
C TYR A 262 -6.56 -28.04 1.53
N THR A 263 -7.72 -27.91 2.19
CA THR A 263 -7.91 -28.40 3.57
C THR A 263 -8.24 -29.89 3.62
N GLU A 264 -8.96 -30.41 2.63
CA GLU A 264 -9.36 -31.84 2.56
C GLU A 264 -8.20 -32.75 2.11
N ASN A 265 -7.19 -32.21 1.43
CA ASN A 265 -6.03 -32.97 0.96
C ASN A 265 -4.91 -33.12 2.01
N GLU A 266 -4.99 -32.42 3.15
CA GLU A 266 -4.03 -32.58 4.27
C GLU A 266 -4.46 -33.67 5.29
N GLU A 267 -5.70 -34.18 5.21
CA GLU A 267 -6.21 -35.23 6.10
C GLU A 267 -5.98 -36.67 5.58
N ASN A 268 -5.28 -36.86 4.45
CA ASN A 268 -4.94 -38.18 3.87
C ASN A 268 -3.44 -38.40 3.72
#